data_AF-A0A950Q0X3-F1
#
_entry.id   AF-A0A950Q0X3-F1
#
_cell.length_a   1.000
_cell.length_b   1.000
_cell.length_c   1.000
_cell.angle_alpha   90.00
_cell.angle_beta   90.00
_cell.angle_gamma   90.00
#
_symmetry.space_group_name_H-M   'P 1'
#
loop_
_entity.id
_entity.type
_entity.pdbx_description
1 polymer ?
#
loop_
_entity_poly.entity_id
_entity_poly.type
_entity_poly.pdbx_seq_one_letter_code
_entity_poly.pdbx_strand_id
1 'polypeptide(L)' 'RHVWWNFVASSKDRIERAKRDWTAGAFGKIPGDEAEFIPLPEH' A
#
# COMPACT_ATOMS: atom_id res chain seq x y z
N ARG A 1 13.93 -10.43 3.64
CA ARG A 1 12.51 -10.16 3.94
C ARG A 1 12.43 -8.77 4.54
N HIS A 2 11.63 -7.90 3.93
CA HIS A 2 11.34 -6.56 4.41
C HIS A 2 9.84 -6.48 4.71
N VAL A 3 9.50 -5.82 5.81
CA VAL A 3 8.13 -5.61 6.29
C VAL A 3 8.00 -4.14 6.64
N TRP A 4 6.93 -3.52 6.17
CA TRP A 4 6.56 -2.17 6.54
C TRP A 4 5.04 -2.04 6.40
N TRP A 5 4.36 -1.66 7.48
CA TRP A 5 2.89 -1.68 7.53
C TRP A 5 2.33 -3.05 7.07
N ASN A 6 1.36 -3.05 6.15
CA ASN A 6 0.78 -4.24 5.53
C ASN A 6 1.58 -4.76 4.31
N PHE A 7 2.74 -4.18 3.98
CA PHE A 7 3.57 -4.62 2.85
C PHE A 7 4.70 -5.54 3.29
N VAL A 8 4.81 -6.69 2.62
CA VAL A 8 5.88 -7.68 2.81
C VAL A 8 6.51 -8.01 1.47
N ALA A 9 7.83 -7.85 1.34
CA ALA A 9 8.55 -8.15 0.11
C ALA A 9 9.97 -8.67 0.37
N SER A 10 10.56 -9.28 -0.66
CA SER A 10 11.97 -9.70 -0.64
C SER A 10 12.94 -8.54 -0.84
N SER A 11 12.51 -7.40 -1.41
CA SER A 11 13.32 -6.19 -1.63
C SER A 11 12.65 -4.92 -1.11
N LYS A 12 13.45 -3.91 -0.73
CA LYS A 12 12.94 -2.59 -0.30
C LYS A 12 12.29 -1.81 -1.44
N ASP A 13 12.82 -1.89 -2.66
CA ASP A 13 12.27 -1.17 -3.82
C ASP A 13 10.82 -1.55 -4.13
N ARG A 14 10.47 -2.83 -3.89
CA ARG A 14 9.09 -3.31 -4.03
C ARG A 14 8.15 -2.68 -2.99
N ILE A 15 8.63 -2.46 -1.77
CA ILE A 15 7.87 -1.77 -0.73
C ILE A 15 7.67 -0.30 -1.11
N GLU A 16 8.71 0.38 -1.60
CA GLU A 16 8.60 1.78 -2.02
C GLU A 16 7.66 1.96 -3.22
N ARG A 17 7.63 0.99 -4.15
CA ARG A 17 6.62 0.96 -5.21
C ARG A 17 5.22 0.79 -4.65
N ALA A 18 5.01 -0.17 -3.74
CA ALA A 18 3.70 -0.42 -3.13
C ALA A 18 3.16 0.79 -2.37
N LYS A 19 4.03 1.56 -1.69
CA LYS A 19 3.66 2.84 -1.06
C LYS A 19 3.09 3.83 -2.08
N ARG A 20 3.78 4.04 -3.21
CA ARG A 20 3.32 4.94 -4.28
C ARG A 20 2.00 4.47 -4.88
N ASP A 21 1.90 3.18 -5.17
CA ASP A 21 0.70 2.57 -5.74
C ASP A 21 -0.50 2.72 -4.80
N TRP A 22 -0.28 2.62 -3.48
CA TRP A 22 -1.32 2.79 -2.46
C TRP A 22 -1.80 4.24 -2.37
N THR A 23 -0.88 5.19 -2.26
CA THR A 23 -1.22 6.62 -2.24
C THR A 23 -1.90 7.08 -3.53
N ALA A 24 -1.55 6.49 -4.67
CA ALA A 24 -2.18 6.78 -5.96
C ALA A 24 -3.53 6.06 -6.19
N GLY A 25 -3.95 5.17 -5.27
CA GLY A 25 -5.16 4.37 -5.45
C GLY A 25 -5.08 3.39 -6.63
N ALA A 26 -3.88 2.90 -6.95
CA ALA A 26 -3.63 2.02 -8.10
C ALA A 26 -3.94 0.53 -7.82
N PHE A 27 -4.29 0.20 -6.57
CA PHE A 27 -4.80 -1.13 -6.23
C PHE A 27 -6.28 -1.24 -6.62
N GLY A 28 -6.71 -2.47 -6.95
CA GLY A 28 -8.11 -2.74 -7.24
C GLY A 28 -8.99 -2.37 -6.05
N LYS A 29 -10.12 -1.71 -6.32
CA LYS A 29 -11.12 -1.40 -5.30
C LYS A 29 -11.95 -2.64 -5.00
N ILE A 30 -12.36 -2.79 -3.74
CA ILE A 30 -13.31 -3.82 -3.33
C ILE A 30 -14.72 -3.30 -3.60
N PRO A 31 -15.55 -4.01 -4.40
CA PRO A 31 -16.93 -3.60 -4.63
C PRO A 31 -17.71 -3.47 -3.32
N GLY A 32 -18.35 -2.31 -3.11
CA GLY A 32 -19.11 -2.02 -1.89
C GLY A 32 -18.30 -1.37 -0.75
N ASP A 33 -16.98 -1.22 -0.91
CA ASP A 33 -16.08 -0.62 0.08
C ASP A 33 -15.22 0.50 -0.55
N GLU A 34 -15.82 1.25 -1.47
CA GLU A 34 -15.11 2.27 -2.25
C GLU A 34 -14.92 3.59 -1.49
N ALA A 35 -15.60 3.74 -0.35
CA ALA A 35 -15.64 4.97 0.44
C ALA A 35 -14.56 5.01 1.54
N GLU A 36 -13.99 3.87 1.91
CA GLU A 36 -13.00 3.78 2.99
C GLU A 36 -11.58 3.75 2.40
N PHE A 37 -10.71 4.62 2.92
CA PHE A 37 -9.29 4.66 2.56
C PHE A 37 -8.44 4.88 3.80
N ILE A 38 -7.52 3.95 4.06
CA ILE A 38 -6.56 4.04 5.17
C ILE A 38 -5.26 4.65 4.62
N PRO A 39 -4.89 5.88 5.01
CA PRO A 39 -3.65 6.49 4.55
C PRO A 39 -2.43 5.77 5.12
N LEU A 40 -1.30 5.93 4.44
CA LEU A 40 -0.01 5.47 4.96
C LEU A 40 0.37 6.28 6.22
N PRO A 41 1.02 5.65 7.22
CA PRO A 41 1.55 6.38 8.36
C PRO A 41 2.69 7.33 7.93
N GLU A 42 2.79 8.49 8.59
CA GLU A 42 3.75 9.54 8.23
C GLU A 42 5.18 9.29 8.76
N HIS A 43 5.41 8.26 9.58
CA HIS A 43 6.67 8.06 10.32
C HIS A 43 7.10 6.59 10.43
#